data_AF-G2GPC6-F1
#
_entry.id   AF-G2GPC6-F1
#
_cell.length_a   1.000
_cell.length_b   1.000
_cell.length_c   1.000
_cell.angle_alpha   90.00
_cell.angle_beta   90.00
_cell.angle_gamma   90.00
#
_symmetry.space_group_name_H-M   'P 1'
#
loop_
_entity.id
_entity.type
_entity.pdbx_description
1 polymer ?
#
loop_
_entity_poly.entity_id
_entity_poly.type
_entity_poly.pdbx_seq_one_letter_code
_entity_poly.pdbx_strand_id
1 'polypeptide(L)'
;MSSESAARAAFAERLALLYKEAGNPPLKSVSEAVVRLQRVDERGRPVRVSAQRISDWRRARNVPAQFAALSAVLHVLIPQARRARPAPVSAGLYDLGGWQLLWERATAGEAEQQAPVEVPAVPGAVCPYRGLASYRQEDARWFFGRERSTRALAGQLRAVERTGGLVMLVGASGAGKSSLLNAGLVPALRGAAPGGGTGRRARAVLPLVPGADPLGELARRVPELAGPVAAVREAARDRP
;
A
#
# COMPACT_ATOMS: atom_id res chain seq x y z
N MET A 1 -3.48 31.36 -5.61
CA MET A 1 -2.89 30.18 -4.96
C MET A 1 -3.94 29.62 -4.01
N SER A 2 -4.47 28.42 -4.27
CA SER A 2 -5.62 27.88 -3.54
C SER A 2 -5.26 27.60 -2.07
N SER A 3 -6.20 27.83 -1.14
CA SER A 3 -6.04 27.64 0.32
C SER A 3 -5.53 26.23 0.70
N GLU A 4 -5.83 25.24 -0.14
CA GLU A 4 -5.36 23.87 -0.03
C GLU A 4 -3.85 23.71 -0.23
N SER A 5 -3.29 24.34 -1.26
CA SER A 5 -1.85 24.29 -1.51
C SER A 5 -1.07 24.93 -0.37
N ALA A 6 -1.66 25.94 0.28
CA ALA A 6 -1.11 26.56 1.48
C ALA A 6 -1.15 25.62 2.70
N ALA A 7 -2.22 24.83 2.88
CA ALA A 7 -2.31 23.86 3.98
C ALA A 7 -1.26 22.75 3.87
N ARG A 8 -1.03 22.21 2.66
CA ARG A 8 0.02 21.21 2.40
C ARG A 8 1.43 21.77 2.62
N ALA A 9 1.66 23.02 2.19
CA ALA A 9 2.92 23.71 2.44
C ALA A 9 3.16 23.91 3.95
N ALA A 10 2.16 24.37 4.70
CA ALA A 10 2.25 24.56 6.15
C ALA A 10 2.52 23.24 6.90
N PHE A 11 1.91 22.14 6.46
CA PHE A 11 2.21 20.81 6.98
C PHE A 11 3.68 20.41 6.74
N ALA A 12 4.16 20.56 5.50
CA ALA A 12 5.51 20.19 5.12
C ALA A 12 6.57 21.03 5.84
N GLU A 13 6.34 22.35 5.96
CA GLU A 13 7.19 23.28 6.70
C GLU A 13 7.30 22.91 8.17
N ARG A 14 6.16 22.60 8.81
CA ARG A 14 6.15 22.17 10.22
C ARG A 14 6.89 20.84 10.39
N LEU A 15 6.79 19.92 9.42
CA LEU A 15 7.49 18.63 9.47
C LEU A 15 8.99 18.80 9.26
N ALA A 16 9.39 19.71 8.37
CA ALA A 16 10.77 20.09 8.19
C ALA A 16 11.35 20.74 9.47
N LEU A 17 10.56 21.58 10.15
CA LEU A 17 10.94 22.19 11.42
C LEU A 17 11.16 21.14 12.52
N LEU A 18 10.24 20.18 12.67
CA LEU A 18 10.41 19.07 13.62
C LEU A 18 11.65 18.24 13.32
N TYR A 19 11.93 17.99 12.03
CA TYR A 19 13.16 17.31 11.61
C TYR A 19 14.42 18.07 12.01
N LYS A 20 14.42 19.40 11.85
CA LYS A 20 15.53 20.26 12.25
C LYS A 20 15.75 20.21 13.77
N GLU A 21 14.68 20.31 14.56
CA GLU A 21 14.73 20.21 16.03
C GLU A 21 15.18 18.83 16.50
N ALA A 22 14.84 17.76 15.77
CA ALA A 22 15.33 16.40 16.04
C ALA A 22 16.81 16.19 15.66
N GLY A 23 17.53 17.23 15.20
CA GLY A 23 18.93 17.13 14.78
C GLY A 23 19.14 16.62 13.36
N ASN A 24 18.13 16.73 12.49
CA ASN A 24 18.13 16.24 11.12
C ASN A 24 18.56 14.76 10.98
N PRO A 25 17.88 13.82 11.66
CA PRO A 25 18.25 12.41 11.58
C PRO A 25 18.15 11.89 10.13
N PRO A 26 19.02 10.95 9.71
CA PRO A 26 18.93 10.34 8.40
C PRO A 26 17.55 9.70 8.17
N LEU A 27 16.94 9.94 6.99
CA LEU A 27 15.60 9.43 6.67
C LEU A 27 15.49 7.90 6.79
N LYS A 28 16.57 7.19 6.43
CA LYS A 28 16.67 5.73 6.57
C LYS A 28 16.59 5.28 8.04
N SER A 29 17.30 5.98 8.94
CA SER A 29 17.28 5.70 10.38
C SER A 29 15.87 5.88 10.97
N VAL A 30 15.16 6.94 10.56
CA VAL A 30 13.78 7.19 11.00
C VAL A 30 12.82 6.11 10.48
N SER A 31 12.96 5.72 9.21
CA SER A 31 12.18 4.63 8.60
C SER A 31 12.37 3.31 9.35
N GLU A 32 13.62 2.94 9.66
CA GLU A 32 13.94 1.72 10.44
C GLU A 32 13.41 1.81 11.88
N ALA A 33 13.47 2.97 12.52
CA ALA A 33 12.90 3.20 13.85
C ALA A 33 11.38 2.99 13.85
N VAL A 34 10.66 3.44 12.81
CA VAL A 34 9.23 3.18 12.64
C VAL A 34 8.93 1.69 12.53
N VAL A 35 9.77 0.93 11.82
CA VAL A 35 9.63 -0.54 11.75
C VAL A 35 9.78 -1.18 13.13
N ARG A 36 10.76 -0.74 13.93
CA ARG A 36 11.02 -1.23 15.28
C ARG A 36 9.89 -0.92 16.27
N LEU A 37 9.13 0.15 16.06
CA LEU A 37 7.98 0.49 16.91
C LEU A 37 6.80 -0.48 16.78
N GLN A 38 6.77 -1.33 15.74
CA GLN A 38 5.74 -2.36 15.50
C GLN A 38 4.28 -1.86 15.63
N ARG A 39 4.05 -0.57 15.35
CA ARG A 39 2.69 0.01 15.40
C ARG A 39 1.80 -0.63 14.34
N VAL A 40 0.52 -0.72 14.64
CA VAL A 40 -0.51 -1.21 13.70
C VAL A 40 -1.43 -0.07 13.27
N ASP A 41 -1.95 -0.16 12.06
CA ASP A 41 -3.00 0.73 11.57
C ASP A 41 -4.39 0.31 12.10
N GLU A 42 -5.42 1.07 11.74
CA GLU A 42 -6.83 0.80 12.07
C GLU A 42 -7.33 -0.58 11.59
N ARG A 43 -6.60 -1.23 10.68
CA ARG A 43 -6.91 -2.55 10.12
C ARG A 43 -6.02 -3.65 10.73
N GLY A 44 -5.28 -3.34 11.79
CA GLY A 44 -4.38 -4.26 12.48
C GLY A 44 -3.11 -4.61 11.70
N ARG A 45 -2.78 -3.87 10.62
CA ARG A 45 -1.60 -4.14 9.79
C ARG A 45 -0.39 -3.36 10.29
N PRO A 46 0.83 -3.94 10.26
CA PRO A 46 2.03 -3.22 10.66
C PRO A 46 2.25 -1.95 9.82
N VAL A 47 2.42 -0.82 10.50
CA VAL A 47 2.77 0.45 9.89
C VAL A 47 4.20 0.39 9.39
N ARG A 48 4.39 0.77 8.13
CA ARG A 48 5.70 0.86 7.46
C ARG A 48 5.74 2.17 6.66
N VAL A 49 6.79 2.95 6.88
CA VAL A 49 7.01 4.22 6.17
C VAL A 49 8.42 4.21 5.61
N SER A 50 8.57 4.34 4.29
CA SER A 50 9.88 4.38 3.63
C SER A 50 10.53 5.77 3.73
N ALA A 51 11.86 5.82 3.67
CA ALA A 51 12.61 7.07 3.63
C ALA A 51 12.13 8.03 2.53
N GLN A 52 11.80 7.50 1.35
CA GLN A 52 11.27 8.29 0.23
C GLN A 52 9.96 9.00 0.61
N ARG A 53 9.01 8.28 1.23
CA ARG A 53 7.73 8.88 1.65
C ARG A 53 7.94 10.02 2.65
N ILE A 54 8.85 9.84 3.61
CA ILE A 54 9.15 10.87 4.59
C ILE A 54 9.79 12.10 3.92
N SER A 55 10.64 11.89 2.92
CA SER A 55 11.20 12.97 2.09
C SER A 55 10.11 13.73 1.35
N ASP A 56 9.17 13.02 0.72
CA ASP A 56 8.08 13.61 -0.06
C ASP A 56 7.15 14.46 0.82
N TRP A 57 6.86 14.00 2.04
CA TRP A 57 6.07 14.75 3.04
C TRP A 57 6.72 16.06 3.44
N ARG A 58 8.05 16.04 3.66
CA ARG A 58 8.81 17.26 4.00
C ARG A 58 8.90 18.26 2.87
N ARG A 59 8.73 17.82 1.63
CA ARG A 59 8.85 18.67 0.41
C ARG A 59 7.48 19.09 -0.14
N ALA A 60 6.41 18.88 0.61
CA ALA A 60 5.04 19.13 0.18
C ALA A 60 4.63 18.40 -1.11
N ARG A 61 5.34 17.32 -1.49
CA ARG A 61 5.02 16.54 -2.70
C ARG A 61 3.82 15.62 -2.51
N ASN A 62 3.59 15.19 -1.28
CA ASN A 62 2.46 14.36 -0.87
C ASN A 62 2.23 14.53 0.64
N VAL A 63 1.04 14.21 1.12
CA VAL A 63 0.69 14.16 2.55
C VAL A 63 0.50 12.68 2.95
N PRO A 64 0.72 12.28 4.22
CA PRO A 64 0.38 10.93 4.65
C PRO A 64 -1.10 10.60 4.38
N ALA A 65 -1.40 9.47 3.73
CA ALA A 65 -2.80 9.08 3.49
C ALA A 65 -3.55 8.64 4.76
N GLN A 66 -2.82 8.32 5.84
CA GLN A 66 -3.37 7.91 7.12
C GLN A 66 -2.56 8.54 8.24
N PHE A 67 -3.25 9.00 9.29
CA PHE A 67 -2.60 9.58 10.46
C PHE A 67 -1.69 8.57 11.18
N ALA A 68 -2.02 7.27 11.18
CA ALA A 68 -1.18 6.23 11.78
C ALA A 68 0.26 6.22 11.24
N ALA A 69 0.44 6.48 9.94
CA ALA A 69 1.76 6.56 9.31
C ALA A 69 2.54 7.81 9.76
N LEU A 70 1.85 8.94 9.89
CA LEU A 70 2.43 10.18 10.41
C LEU A 70 2.81 10.04 11.89
N SER A 71 1.86 9.58 12.71
CA SER A 71 2.01 9.36 14.14
C SER A 71 3.21 8.47 14.45
N ALA A 72 3.42 7.40 13.68
CA ALA A 72 4.60 6.54 13.85
C ALA A 72 5.92 7.30 13.65
N VAL A 73 6.01 8.21 12.68
CA VAL A 73 7.19 9.06 12.46
C VAL A 73 7.31 10.10 13.58
N LEU A 74 6.21 10.71 14.01
CA LEU A 74 6.20 11.68 15.11
C LEU A 74 6.67 11.05 16.43
N HIS A 75 6.29 9.80 16.72
CA HIS A 75 6.77 9.05 17.88
C HIS A 75 8.28 8.77 17.85
N VAL A 76 8.92 8.82 16.68
CA VAL A 76 10.38 8.75 16.56
C VAL A 76 11.01 10.13 16.75
N LEU A 77 10.48 11.16 16.09
CA LEU A 77 11.09 12.48 16.01
C LEU A 77 10.86 13.33 17.27
N ILE A 78 9.66 13.31 17.86
CA ILE A 78 9.33 14.15 19.02
C ILE A 78 10.23 13.83 20.22
N PRO A 79 10.48 12.56 20.60
CA PRO A 79 11.42 12.27 21.68
C PRO A 79 12.85 12.72 21.38
N GLN A 80 13.31 12.63 20.13
CA GLN A 80 14.64 13.11 19.72
C GLN A 80 14.72 14.63 19.82
N ALA A 81 13.71 15.34 19.31
CA ALA A 81 13.62 16.79 19.39
C ALA A 81 13.55 17.27 20.85
N ARG A 82 12.76 16.63 21.71
CA ARG A 82 12.67 16.95 23.14
C ARG A 82 14.00 16.78 23.89
N ARG A 83 14.82 15.80 23.49
CA ARG A 83 16.16 15.60 24.07
C ARG A 83 17.11 16.74 23.72
N ALA A 84 17.06 17.22 22.47
CA ALA A 84 17.86 18.35 22.03
C ALA A 84 17.33 19.68 22.60
N ARG A 85 16.01 19.83 22.67
CA ARG A 85 15.34 21.03 23.14
C ARG A 85 14.02 20.70 23.86
N PRO A 86 13.98 20.82 25.20
CA PRO A 86 12.79 20.47 25.99
C PRO A 86 11.54 21.29 25.66
N ALA A 87 11.71 22.59 25.36
CA ALA A 87 10.63 23.48 24.96
C ALA A 87 10.58 23.62 23.43
N PRO A 88 9.42 23.41 22.77
CA PRO A 88 9.33 23.49 21.33
C PRO A 88 9.43 24.93 20.83
N VAL A 89 10.06 25.11 19.67
CA VAL A 89 10.17 26.40 18.96
C VAL A 89 8.84 26.97 18.47
N SER A 90 7.82 26.12 18.33
CA SER A 90 6.48 26.53 17.96
C SER A 90 5.43 25.77 18.76
N ALA A 91 4.35 26.46 19.12
CA ALA A 91 3.25 25.89 19.88
C ALA A 91 2.67 24.67 19.16
N GLY A 92 2.57 23.55 19.87
CA GLY A 92 2.05 22.28 19.36
C GLY A 92 3.01 21.48 18.45
N LEU A 93 4.31 21.81 18.37
CA LEU A 93 5.27 21.03 17.57
C LEU A 93 5.49 19.61 18.13
N TYR A 94 5.37 19.47 19.46
CA TYR A 94 5.49 18.20 20.18
C TYR A 94 4.13 17.61 20.60
N ASP A 95 3.04 18.16 20.08
CA ASP A 95 1.68 17.76 20.40
C ASP A 95 1.05 16.98 19.24
N LEU A 96 0.66 15.73 19.50
CA LEU A 96 0.03 14.86 18.52
C LEU A 96 -1.34 15.39 18.07
N GLY A 97 -2.10 16.06 18.96
CA GLY A 97 -3.41 16.61 18.63
C GLY A 97 -3.30 17.73 17.59
N GLY A 98 -2.38 18.68 17.80
CA GLY A 98 -2.07 19.72 16.82
C GLY A 98 -1.56 19.17 15.48
N TRP A 99 -0.81 18.05 15.51
CA TRP A 99 -0.39 17.35 14.29
C TRP A 99 -1.55 16.71 13.54
N GLN A 100 -2.53 16.13 14.24
CA GLN A 100 -3.72 15.55 13.63
C GLN A 100 -4.56 16.63 12.94
N LEU A 101 -4.82 17.76 13.62
CA LEU A 101 -5.58 18.86 13.04
C LEU A 101 -4.88 19.46 11.81
N LEU A 102 -3.55 19.60 11.84
CA LEU A 102 -2.80 20.09 10.69
C LEU A 102 -2.82 19.09 9.52
N TRP A 103 -2.73 17.80 9.83
CA TRP A 103 -2.85 16.74 8.83
C TRP A 103 -4.23 16.74 8.18
N GLU A 104 -5.31 16.80 8.98
CA GLU A 104 -6.69 16.90 8.50
C GLU A 104 -6.89 18.11 7.59
N ARG A 105 -6.31 19.27 7.94
CA ARG A 105 -6.37 20.47 7.09
C ARG A 105 -5.59 20.32 5.78
N ALA A 106 -4.47 19.60 5.80
CA ALA A 106 -3.64 19.35 4.61
C ALA A 106 -4.26 18.29 3.68
N THR A 107 -5.00 17.31 4.24
CA THR A 107 -5.73 16.30 3.48
C THR A 107 -7.14 16.73 3.08
N ALA A 108 -7.73 17.73 3.73
CA ALA A 108 -9.06 18.27 3.39
C ALA A 108 -9.14 18.83 1.96
N GLY A 109 -8.02 19.16 1.34
CA GLY A 109 -7.98 19.46 -0.10
C GLY A 109 -7.79 18.23 -0.99
N GLU A 110 -7.05 17.22 -0.52
CA GLU A 110 -7.06 15.91 -1.16
C GLU A 110 -8.44 15.27 -1.09
N ALA A 111 -9.32 15.70 -0.19
CA ALA A 111 -10.73 15.32 -0.18
C ALA A 111 -11.49 15.80 -1.44
N GLU A 112 -11.14 16.88 -2.15
CA GLU A 112 -11.87 17.21 -3.39
C GLU A 112 -11.36 16.44 -4.64
N GLN A 113 -10.16 15.83 -4.59
CA GLN A 113 -9.69 14.91 -5.64
C GLN A 113 -9.60 13.43 -5.21
N GLN A 114 -9.86 13.11 -3.94
CA GLN A 114 -9.82 11.77 -3.34
C GLN A 114 -10.90 11.52 -2.27
N ALA A 115 -11.82 12.46 -1.98
CA ALA A 115 -13.06 12.08 -1.29
C ALA A 115 -13.98 11.36 -2.28
N PRO A 116 -14.71 10.35 -1.80
CA PRO A 116 -15.90 9.92 -2.48
C PRO A 116 -16.82 11.12 -2.61
N VAL A 117 -17.34 11.36 -3.82
CA VAL A 117 -18.59 12.11 -3.94
C VAL A 117 -19.62 11.32 -3.13
N GLU A 118 -19.98 11.78 -1.94
CA GLU A 118 -21.21 11.38 -1.28
C GLU A 118 -22.36 11.92 -2.14
N VAL A 119 -22.68 11.16 -3.18
CA VAL A 119 -24.04 11.15 -3.72
C VAL A 119 -24.91 10.76 -2.53
N PRO A 120 -26.02 11.46 -2.23
CA PRO A 120 -26.89 11.09 -1.11
C PRO A 120 -27.14 9.59 -1.19
N ALA A 121 -26.67 8.89 -0.16
CA ALA A 121 -26.68 7.43 -0.16
C ALA A 121 -28.14 6.98 -0.22
N VAL A 122 -28.59 6.56 -1.40
CA VAL A 122 -29.78 5.74 -1.52
C VAL A 122 -29.44 4.44 -0.80
N PRO A 123 -30.13 4.06 0.29
CA PRO A 123 -29.84 2.82 0.98
C PRO A 123 -29.91 1.65 -0.01
N GLY A 124 -28.76 1.02 -0.30
CA GLY A 124 -28.63 -0.08 -1.26
C GLY A 124 -27.80 0.21 -2.53
N ALA A 125 -27.37 1.45 -2.78
CA ALA A 125 -26.52 1.77 -3.94
C ALA A 125 -25.04 1.53 -3.64
N VAL A 126 -24.41 0.55 -4.31
CA VAL A 126 -22.96 0.34 -4.21
C VAL A 126 -22.24 1.22 -5.22
N CYS A 127 -21.37 2.12 -4.75
CA CYS A 127 -20.57 2.98 -5.61
C CYS A 127 -19.64 2.13 -6.52
N PRO A 128 -19.76 2.24 -7.86
CA PRO A 128 -19.05 1.37 -8.80
C PRO A 128 -17.57 1.71 -8.97
N TYR A 129 -17.14 2.93 -8.61
CA TYR A 129 -15.78 3.42 -8.83
C TYR A 129 -14.99 3.54 -7.51
N ARG A 130 -13.89 2.78 -7.40
CA ARG A 130 -13.14 2.60 -6.13
C ARG A 130 -11.91 3.50 -5.95
N GLY A 131 -11.73 4.51 -6.79
CA GLY A 131 -10.57 5.42 -6.72
C GLY A 131 -9.23 4.67 -6.83
N LEU A 132 -8.28 4.97 -5.93
CA LEU A 132 -6.95 4.32 -5.89
C LEU A 132 -6.97 2.92 -5.25
N ALA A 133 -8.09 2.50 -4.65
CA ALA A 133 -8.21 1.15 -4.13
C ALA A 133 -8.23 0.16 -5.29
N SER A 134 -7.48 -0.95 -5.16
CA SER A 134 -7.55 -2.00 -6.16
C SER A 134 -8.93 -2.62 -6.18
N TYR A 135 -9.51 -2.81 -7.37
CA TYR A 135 -10.72 -3.59 -7.55
C TYR A 135 -10.45 -5.02 -7.04
N ARG A 136 -11.39 -5.54 -6.27
CA ARG A 136 -11.36 -6.90 -5.75
C ARG A 136 -12.20 -7.80 -6.64
N GLN A 137 -12.23 -9.09 -6.32
CA GLN A 137 -13.01 -10.05 -7.09
C GLN A 137 -14.51 -9.71 -7.09
N GLU A 138 -15.03 -9.25 -5.96
CA GLU A 138 -16.42 -8.81 -5.80
C GLU A 138 -16.80 -7.61 -6.68
N ASP A 139 -15.81 -6.85 -7.17
CA ASP A 139 -16.03 -5.65 -7.97
C ASP A 139 -15.93 -5.91 -9.48
N ALA A 140 -15.79 -7.17 -9.90
CA ALA A 140 -15.57 -7.55 -11.30
C ALA A 140 -16.61 -6.95 -12.25
N ARG A 141 -17.85 -6.79 -11.79
CA ARG A 141 -18.97 -6.20 -12.54
C ARG A 141 -18.77 -4.72 -12.91
N TRP A 142 -17.78 -4.05 -12.32
CA TRP A 142 -17.45 -2.65 -12.61
C TRP A 142 -16.04 -2.49 -13.21
N PHE A 143 -15.35 -3.59 -13.49
CA PHE A 143 -14.01 -3.59 -14.08
C PHE A 143 -14.09 -3.74 -15.61
N PHE A 144 -13.93 -2.61 -16.32
CA PHE A 144 -14.05 -2.54 -17.78
C PHE A 144 -12.80 -1.92 -18.45
N GLY A 145 -12.66 -2.13 -19.76
CA GLY A 145 -11.62 -1.51 -20.60
C GLY A 145 -10.26 -2.21 -20.55
N ARG A 146 -10.16 -3.36 -19.86
CA ARG A 146 -8.94 -4.18 -19.76
C ARG A 146 -9.14 -5.65 -20.15
N GLU A 147 -10.21 -5.94 -20.89
CA GLU A 147 -10.61 -7.28 -21.32
C GLU A 147 -9.51 -7.95 -22.15
N ARG A 148 -8.84 -7.19 -23.02
CA ARG A 148 -7.72 -7.70 -23.83
C ARG A 148 -6.55 -8.13 -22.96
N SER A 149 -6.17 -7.32 -21.97
CA SER A 149 -5.09 -7.62 -21.02
C SER A 149 -5.44 -8.83 -20.15
N THR A 150 -6.67 -8.90 -19.65
CA THR A 150 -7.17 -10.04 -18.87
C THR A 150 -7.12 -11.33 -19.69
N ARG A 151 -7.58 -11.30 -20.95
CA ARG A 151 -7.59 -12.46 -21.84
C ARG A 151 -6.17 -12.92 -22.18
N ALA A 152 -5.27 -11.99 -22.48
CA ALA A 152 -3.87 -12.31 -22.75
C ALA A 152 -3.20 -12.98 -21.55
N LEU A 153 -3.38 -12.42 -20.34
CA LEU A 153 -2.80 -12.95 -19.12
C LEU A 153 -3.38 -14.34 -18.76
N ALA A 154 -4.70 -14.52 -18.92
CA ALA A 154 -5.33 -15.82 -18.74
C ALA A 154 -4.83 -16.86 -19.75
N GLY A 155 -4.61 -16.47 -21.01
CA GLY A 155 -4.03 -17.33 -22.04
C GLY A 155 -2.61 -17.79 -21.68
N GLN A 156 -1.77 -16.86 -21.23
CA GLN A 156 -0.42 -17.18 -20.74
C GLN A 156 -0.44 -18.14 -19.55
N LEU A 157 -1.36 -17.93 -18.60
CA LEU A 157 -1.47 -18.81 -17.43
C LEU A 157 -1.90 -20.23 -17.82
N ARG A 158 -2.85 -20.38 -18.76
CA ARG A 158 -3.26 -21.70 -19.28
C ARG A 158 -2.14 -22.39 -20.04
N ALA A 159 -1.30 -21.63 -20.77
CA ALA A 159 -0.16 -22.20 -21.47
C ALA A 159 0.85 -22.81 -20.49
N VAL A 160 1.19 -22.09 -19.41
CA VAL A 160 2.12 -22.60 -18.39
C VAL A 160 1.53 -23.67 -17.48
N GLU A 161 0.20 -23.79 -17.36
CA GLU A 161 -0.45 -24.86 -16.59
C GLU A 161 -0.06 -26.25 -17.11
N ARG A 162 0.12 -26.41 -18.43
CA ARG A 162 0.49 -27.68 -19.06
C ARG A 162 1.98 -27.98 -18.99
N THR A 163 2.83 -26.95 -19.05
CA THR A 163 4.29 -27.12 -19.15
C THR A 163 5.01 -26.89 -17.82
N GLY A 164 4.32 -26.38 -16.81
CA GLY A 164 4.94 -25.72 -15.68
C GLY A 164 5.50 -24.33 -16.06
N GLY A 165 5.68 -23.46 -15.08
CA GLY A 165 6.30 -22.15 -15.27
C GLY A 165 5.69 -21.03 -14.42
N LEU A 166 6.28 -19.84 -14.53
CA LEU A 166 5.86 -18.64 -13.82
C LEU A 166 5.55 -17.51 -14.79
N VAL A 167 4.41 -16.85 -14.60
CA VAL A 167 4.00 -15.68 -15.39
C VAL A 167 4.22 -14.43 -14.54
N MET A 168 5.00 -13.48 -15.06
CA MET A 168 5.26 -12.19 -14.40
C MET A 168 4.47 -11.07 -15.06
N LEU A 169 3.73 -10.31 -14.24
CA LEU A 169 3.07 -9.07 -14.66
C LEU A 169 3.86 -7.86 -14.14
N VAL A 170 4.47 -7.09 -15.05
CA VAL A 170 5.29 -5.92 -14.74
C VAL A 170 4.63 -4.65 -15.27
N GLY A 171 4.85 -3.51 -14.60
CA GLY A 171 4.34 -2.21 -15.02
C GLY A 171 4.50 -1.15 -13.95
N ALA A 172 4.33 0.13 -14.32
CA ALA A 172 4.46 1.27 -13.41
C ALA A 172 3.58 1.16 -12.16
N SER A 173 3.99 1.80 -11.06
CA SER A 173 3.15 1.92 -9.87
C SER A 173 1.83 2.64 -10.23
N GLY A 174 0.70 2.20 -9.68
CA GLY A 174 -0.60 2.78 -10.01
C GLY A 174 -1.22 2.35 -11.35
N ALA A 175 -0.52 1.61 -12.22
CA ALA A 175 -1.06 1.14 -13.51
C ALA A 175 -2.23 0.13 -13.40
N GLY A 176 -2.70 -0.18 -12.18
CA GLY A 176 -3.85 -1.07 -11.96
C GLY A 176 -3.52 -2.57 -12.00
N LYS A 177 -2.25 -2.97 -11.82
CA LYS A 177 -1.84 -4.39 -11.84
C LYS A 177 -2.63 -5.26 -10.87
N SER A 178 -2.76 -4.82 -9.62
CA SER A 178 -3.52 -5.53 -8.59
C SER A 178 -5.01 -5.60 -8.92
N SER A 179 -5.59 -4.56 -9.52
CA SER A 179 -6.97 -4.58 -10.02
C SER A 179 -7.13 -5.57 -11.18
N LEU A 180 -6.18 -5.59 -12.13
CA LEU A 180 -6.18 -6.53 -13.26
C LEU A 180 -6.13 -7.99 -12.78
N LEU A 181 -5.31 -8.27 -11.76
CA LEU A 181 -5.24 -9.61 -11.16
C LEU A 181 -6.54 -9.96 -10.44
N ASN A 182 -7.01 -9.11 -9.54
CA ASN A 182 -8.12 -9.46 -8.63
C ASN A 182 -9.51 -9.36 -9.25
N ALA A 183 -9.75 -8.36 -10.12
CA ALA A 183 -11.06 -8.09 -10.71
C ALA A 183 -11.16 -8.51 -12.18
N GLY A 184 -10.02 -8.72 -12.85
CA GLY A 184 -9.97 -9.25 -14.20
C GLY A 184 -9.65 -10.75 -14.22
N LEU A 185 -8.40 -11.10 -13.89
CA LEU A 185 -7.86 -12.45 -14.04
C LEU A 185 -8.57 -13.46 -13.15
N VAL A 186 -8.69 -13.20 -11.85
CA VAL A 186 -9.30 -14.14 -10.90
C VAL A 186 -10.76 -14.50 -11.29
N PRO A 187 -11.64 -13.53 -11.59
CA PRO A 187 -12.97 -13.81 -12.13
C PRO A 187 -12.94 -14.60 -13.43
N ALA A 188 -12.05 -14.25 -14.38
CA ALA A 188 -11.91 -14.96 -15.65
C ALA A 188 -11.45 -16.42 -15.49
N LEU A 189 -10.65 -16.73 -14.46
CA LEU A 189 -10.22 -18.09 -14.12
C LEU A 189 -11.29 -18.88 -13.36
N ARG A 190 -12.17 -18.20 -12.62
CA ARG A 190 -13.27 -18.82 -11.85
C ARG A 190 -14.55 -19.05 -12.67
N GLY A 191 -14.65 -18.45 -13.84
CA GLY A 191 -15.74 -18.69 -14.80
C GLY A 191 -16.69 -17.51 -15.02
N ALA A 192 -16.31 -16.28 -14.68
CA ALA A 192 -17.10 -15.08 -14.92
C ALA A 192 -16.67 -14.35 -16.21
N ALA A 193 -16.56 -15.07 -17.33
CA ALA A 193 -16.76 -14.43 -18.63
C ALA A 193 -18.27 -14.48 -18.94
N PRO A 194 -18.91 -13.40 -19.42
CA PRO A 194 -20.23 -13.52 -20.03
C PRO A 194 -20.06 -14.29 -21.34
N GLY A 195 -20.16 -15.62 -21.27
CA GLY A 195 -19.89 -16.51 -22.40
C GLY A 195 -19.27 -17.82 -21.92
N GLY A 196 -20.09 -18.86 -21.85
CA GLY A 196 -19.84 -20.13 -21.17
C GLY A 196 -18.57 -20.87 -21.61
N GLY A 197 -17.96 -21.55 -20.64
CA GLY A 197 -16.91 -22.53 -20.85
C GLY A 197 -16.66 -23.32 -19.57
N THR A 198 -17.08 -24.59 -19.56
CA THR A 198 -16.89 -25.56 -18.47
C THR A 198 -15.44 -26.06 -18.44
N GLY A 199 -14.50 -25.17 -18.12
CA GLY A 199 -13.11 -25.53 -17.84
C GLY A 199 -12.84 -25.61 -16.34
N ARG A 200 -11.91 -26.48 -15.93
CA ARG A 200 -11.43 -26.70 -14.55
C ARG A 200 -11.31 -25.36 -13.82
N ARG A 201 -12.22 -25.11 -12.88
CA ARG A 201 -12.28 -23.87 -12.11
C ARG A 201 -11.03 -23.76 -11.24
N ALA A 202 -10.37 -22.61 -11.26
CA ALA A 202 -9.33 -22.30 -10.29
C ALA A 202 -9.95 -22.33 -8.87
N ARG A 203 -9.78 -23.45 -8.16
CA ARG A 203 -10.43 -23.70 -6.86
C ARG A 203 -9.93 -22.77 -5.75
N ALA A 204 -8.66 -22.35 -5.80
CA ALA A 204 -8.06 -21.47 -4.81
C ALA A 204 -7.15 -20.43 -5.47
N VAL A 205 -7.27 -19.18 -5.03
CA VAL A 205 -6.35 -18.09 -5.36
C VAL A 205 -5.81 -17.60 -4.03
N LEU A 206 -4.49 -17.69 -3.85
CA LEU A 206 -3.83 -17.35 -2.60
C LEU A 206 -3.02 -16.06 -2.78
N PRO A 207 -3.40 -14.95 -2.13
CA PRO A 207 -2.58 -13.76 -2.13
C PRO A 207 -1.35 -13.99 -1.23
N LEU A 208 -0.17 -13.70 -1.76
CA LEU A 208 1.10 -13.83 -1.07
C LEU A 208 1.87 -12.50 -1.11
N VAL A 209 2.39 -12.09 0.04
CA VAL A 209 3.33 -10.96 0.15
C VAL A 209 4.68 -11.55 0.56
N PRO A 210 5.70 -11.56 -0.34
CA PRO A 210 6.93 -12.33 -0.14
C PRO A 210 7.69 -12.03 1.16
N GLY A 211 7.63 -10.79 1.66
CA GLY A 211 8.28 -10.41 2.92
C GLY A 211 9.80 -10.66 2.91
N ALA A 212 10.36 -10.95 4.08
CA ALA A 212 11.79 -11.24 4.26
C ALA A 212 12.17 -12.70 3.93
N ASP A 213 11.20 -13.61 3.87
CA ASP A 213 11.41 -15.02 3.50
C ASP A 213 10.35 -15.48 2.47
N PRO A 214 10.55 -15.17 1.17
CA PRO A 214 9.61 -15.49 0.10
C PRO A 214 9.28 -16.99 -0.02
N LEU A 215 10.31 -17.84 0.09
CA LEU A 215 10.15 -19.29 -0.06
C LEU A 215 9.44 -19.89 1.15
N GLY A 216 9.72 -19.39 2.36
CA GLY A 216 9.02 -19.82 3.56
C GLY A 216 7.57 -19.38 3.57
N GLU A 217 7.25 -18.16 3.10
CA GLU A 217 5.85 -17.73 2.95
C GLU A 217 5.12 -18.57 1.90
N LEU A 218 5.78 -18.93 0.79
CA LEU A 218 5.19 -19.80 -0.22
C LEU A 218 4.84 -21.19 0.35
N ALA A 219 5.77 -21.82 1.07
CA ALA A 219 5.53 -23.11 1.72
C ALA A 219 4.44 -23.05 2.81
N ARG A 220 4.33 -21.93 3.55
CA ARG A 220 3.25 -21.71 4.52
C ARG A 220 1.87 -21.62 3.87
N ARG A 221 1.78 -21.03 2.68
CA ARG A 221 0.51 -20.86 1.95
C ARG A 221 0.13 -22.09 1.12
N VAL A 222 1.12 -22.86 0.67
CA VAL A 222 0.96 -24.07 -0.13
C VAL A 222 1.80 -25.17 0.53
N PRO A 223 1.27 -25.88 1.54
CA PRO A 223 2.02 -26.88 2.30
C PRO A 223 2.66 -27.97 1.44
N GLU A 224 2.06 -28.28 0.28
CA GLU A 224 2.57 -29.24 -0.70
C GLU A 224 3.93 -28.83 -1.29
N LEU A 225 4.26 -27.54 -1.24
CA LEU A 225 5.56 -27.02 -1.69
C LEU A 225 6.65 -27.06 -0.62
N ALA A 226 6.36 -27.49 0.61
CA ALA A 226 7.36 -27.50 1.69
C ALA A 226 8.60 -28.36 1.36
N GLY A 227 8.38 -29.57 0.82
CA GLY A 227 9.46 -30.46 0.38
C GLY A 227 10.31 -29.86 -0.75
N PRO A 228 9.70 -29.47 -1.89
CA PRO A 228 10.41 -28.80 -2.98
C PRO A 228 11.16 -27.53 -2.54
N VAL A 229 10.58 -26.72 -1.64
CA VAL A 229 11.22 -25.52 -1.10
C VAL A 229 12.44 -25.87 -0.24
N ALA A 230 12.39 -26.93 0.57
CA ALA A 230 13.53 -27.39 1.35
C ALA A 230 14.68 -27.83 0.42
N ALA A 231 14.38 -28.62 -0.61
CA ALA A 231 15.37 -29.07 -1.59
C ALA A 231 16.02 -27.90 -2.35
N VAL A 232 15.24 -26.88 -2.75
CA VAL A 232 15.78 -25.66 -3.40
C VAL A 232 16.69 -24.88 -2.46
N ARG A 233 16.34 -24.80 -1.16
CA ARG A 233 17.16 -24.11 -0.16
C ARG A 233 18.48 -24.83 0.12
N GLU A 234 18.46 -26.15 0.14
CA GLU A 234 19.66 -26.98 0.29
C GLU A 234 20.58 -26.84 -0.92
N ALA A 235 20.03 -26.97 -2.14
CA ALA A 235 20.78 -26.74 -3.38
C ALA A 235 21.32 -25.31 -3.52
N ALA A 236 20.68 -24.31 -2.92
CA ALA A 236 21.17 -22.93 -2.90
C ALA A 236 22.28 -22.70 -1.86
N ARG A 237 22.38 -23.55 -0.82
CA ARG A 237 23.47 -23.53 0.17
C ARG A 237 24.74 -24.22 -0.32
N ASP A 238 24.56 -25.24 -1.18
CA ASP A 238 25.66 -26.00 -1.77
C ASP A 238 26.21 -25.39 -3.08
N ARG A 239 25.69 -24.23 -3.51
CA ARG A 239 26.30 -23.45 -4.58
C ARG A 239 27.36 -22.51 -4.00
N PRO A 240 28.64 -22.62 -4.41
CA PRO A 240 29.73 -21.79 -3.91
C PRO A 240 29.58 -20.31 -4.28
#